data_AF-A0A496ND59-F1
#
_entry.id   AF-A0A496ND59-F1
#
_cell.length_a   1.000
_cell.length_b   1.000
_cell.length_c   1.000
_cell.angle_alpha   90.00
_cell.angle_beta   90.00
_cell.angle_gamma   90.00
#
_symmetry.space_group_name_H-M   'P 1'
#
loop_
_entity.id
_entity.type
_entity.pdbx_description
1 polymer ?
#
loop_
_entity_poly.entity_id
_entity_poly.type
_entity_poly.pdbx_seq_one_letter_code
_entity_poly.pdbx_strand_id
1 'polypeptide(L)'
;MRYFISFMIFLGLPLSASAVTKKDMLGTWECVTAGPNSSHKTVTLDTMNADGSMYQLWEIVHYADDNKTVNLIEIFNIKNNWDLKNDKQVIKNWQLLDYRAYARDKRPLYDEEAVEMLKQRWVDVYKADYDDKVYMAKDKRSFYYEPTNGVIVSRCQKLS
;
A
#
# COMPACT_ATOMS: atom_id res chain seq x y z
N MET A 1 3.58 30.96 -58.16
CA MET A 1 2.78 30.27 -57.11
C MET A 1 3.72 29.98 -55.94
N ARG A 2 3.58 30.71 -54.83
CA ARG A 2 4.38 30.50 -53.60
C ARG A 2 3.61 29.53 -52.70
N TYR A 3 4.18 28.36 -52.43
CA TYR A 3 3.64 27.43 -51.44
C TYR A 3 4.12 27.85 -50.04
N PHE A 4 3.19 28.28 -49.19
CA PHE A 4 3.42 28.45 -47.77
C PHE A 4 3.43 27.07 -47.11
N ILE A 5 4.60 26.60 -46.69
CA ILE A 5 4.71 25.46 -45.77
C ILE A 5 4.48 26.03 -44.38
N SER A 6 3.30 25.78 -43.81
CA SER A 6 3.00 26.09 -42.42
C SER A 6 3.74 25.09 -41.53
N PHE A 7 4.83 25.54 -40.92
CA PHE A 7 5.59 24.78 -39.93
C PHE A 7 4.79 24.82 -38.62
N MET A 8 3.97 23.80 -38.36
CA MET A 8 3.38 23.60 -37.03
C MET A 8 4.49 23.21 -36.06
N ILE A 9 4.98 24.19 -35.31
CA ILE A 9 5.79 23.96 -34.12
C ILE A 9 4.84 23.38 -33.06
N PHE A 10 4.87 22.06 -32.87
CA PHE A 10 4.38 21.44 -31.65
C PHE A 10 5.29 21.89 -30.52
N LEU A 11 4.94 23.01 -29.86
CA LEU A 11 5.42 23.33 -28.53
C LEU A 11 4.84 22.26 -27.58
N GLY A 12 5.57 21.15 -27.45
CA GLY A 12 5.39 20.22 -26.35
C GLY A 12 5.71 20.96 -25.06
N LEU A 13 4.70 21.61 -24.47
CA LEU A 13 4.78 22.06 -23.10
C LEU A 13 5.09 20.82 -22.26
N PRO A 14 6.21 20.78 -21.51
CA PRO A 14 6.40 19.72 -20.55
C PRO A 14 5.20 19.80 -19.60
N LEU A 15 4.40 18.72 -19.51
CA LEU A 15 3.43 18.58 -18.43
C LEU A 15 4.23 18.73 -17.13
N SER A 16 4.13 19.87 -16.47
CA SER A 16 4.68 20.04 -15.14
C SER A 16 3.91 19.06 -14.25
N ALA A 17 4.53 17.94 -13.91
CA ALA A 17 3.99 17.03 -12.90
C ALA A 17 3.82 17.86 -11.62
N SER A 18 2.57 18.15 -11.26
CA SER A 18 2.28 18.92 -10.05
C SER A 18 2.75 18.13 -8.84
N ALA A 19 3.41 18.81 -7.90
CA ALA A 19 3.81 18.22 -6.62
C ALA A 19 2.60 17.56 -5.91
N VAL A 20 2.85 16.49 -5.18
CA VAL A 20 1.81 15.82 -4.40
C VAL A 20 1.55 16.68 -3.17
N THR A 21 0.28 16.90 -2.85
CA THR A 21 -0.12 17.67 -1.66
C THR A 21 -0.79 16.77 -0.63
N LYS A 22 -0.79 17.16 0.65
CA LYS A 22 -1.53 16.43 1.70
C LYS A 22 -3.00 16.24 1.34
N LYS A 23 -3.61 17.23 0.68
CA LYS A 23 -5.02 17.16 0.26
C LYS A 23 -5.25 16.05 -0.76
N ASP A 24 -4.28 15.77 -1.64
CA ASP A 24 -4.39 14.67 -2.60
C ASP A 24 -4.49 13.31 -1.87
N MET A 25 -3.76 13.17 -0.76
CA MET A 25 -3.64 11.94 0.03
C MET A 25 -4.88 11.63 0.89
N LEU A 26 -5.63 12.65 1.33
CA LEU A 26 -6.78 12.46 2.24
C LEU A 26 -7.84 11.52 1.69
N GLY A 27 -8.45 10.70 2.53
CA GLY A 27 -9.52 9.75 2.16
C GLY A 27 -9.10 8.30 2.28
N THR A 28 -9.94 7.40 1.79
CA THR A 28 -9.71 5.95 1.84
C THR A 28 -9.18 5.43 0.52
N TRP A 29 -8.11 4.64 0.59
CA TRP A 29 -7.43 4.04 -0.54
C TRP A 29 -7.47 2.53 -0.43
N GLU A 30 -7.91 1.86 -1.50
CA GLU A 30 -7.79 0.42 -1.65
C GLU A 30 -6.55 0.10 -2.47
N CYS A 31 -5.58 -0.57 -1.86
CA CYS A 31 -4.34 -0.97 -2.48
C CYS A 31 -4.28 -2.48 -2.65
N VAL A 32 -3.84 -2.93 -3.81
CA VAL A 32 -3.62 -4.35 -4.08
C VAL A 32 -2.17 -4.59 -4.46
N THR A 33 -1.56 -5.55 -3.79
CA THR A 33 -0.22 -6.05 -4.08
C THR A 33 -0.32 -7.53 -4.44
N ALA A 34 -0.04 -7.83 -5.69
CA ALA A 34 0.09 -9.20 -6.19
C ALA A 34 1.17 -9.22 -7.27
N GLY A 35 2.30 -9.85 -6.98
CA GLY A 35 3.28 -10.20 -8.02
C GLY A 35 2.75 -11.35 -8.87
N PRO A 36 3.05 -11.39 -10.19
CA PRO A 36 2.82 -12.60 -10.97
C PRO A 36 3.64 -13.74 -10.33
N ASN A 37 2.96 -14.85 -10.00
CA ASN A 37 3.51 -15.99 -9.26
C ASN A 37 3.84 -15.74 -7.77
N SER A 38 3.27 -14.71 -7.16
CA SER A 38 3.41 -14.49 -5.72
C SER A 38 2.66 -15.56 -4.93
N SER A 39 3.31 -16.10 -3.89
CA SER A 39 2.69 -17.00 -2.90
C SER A 39 1.71 -16.29 -1.97
N HIS A 40 1.51 -14.98 -2.16
CA HIS A 40 0.56 -14.19 -1.38
C HIS A 40 -0.04 -13.05 -2.21
N LYS A 41 -1.26 -12.68 -1.84
CA LYS A 41 -1.93 -11.45 -2.28
C LYS A 41 -2.22 -10.61 -1.04
N THR A 42 -1.88 -9.33 -1.10
CA THR A 42 -2.21 -8.37 -0.05
C THR A 42 -3.21 -7.36 -0.58
N VAL A 43 -4.25 -7.08 0.20
CA VAL A 43 -5.17 -5.97 -0.02
C VAL A 43 -5.12 -5.09 1.22
N THR A 44 -4.95 -3.79 1.06
CA THR A 44 -5.00 -2.82 2.17
C THR A 44 -6.06 -1.76 1.91
N LEU A 45 -6.74 -1.34 2.96
CA LEU A 45 -7.59 -0.16 3.00
C LEU A 45 -6.92 0.87 3.91
N ASP A 46 -6.36 1.91 3.31
CA ASP A 46 -5.61 2.95 3.98
C ASP A 46 -6.46 4.23 4.05
N THR A 47 -6.89 4.61 5.25
CA THR A 47 -7.66 5.84 5.48
C THR A 47 -6.78 6.90 6.09
N MET A 48 -6.51 7.97 5.32
CA MET A 48 -5.71 9.12 5.73
C MET A 48 -6.59 10.30 6.10
N ASN A 49 -6.54 10.69 7.37
CA ASN A 49 -7.37 11.76 7.92
C ASN A 49 -6.63 13.10 7.96
N ALA A 50 -7.38 14.20 7.92
CA ALA A 50 -6.85 15.56 7.92
C ALA A 50 -6.10 15.94 9.22
N ASP A 51 -6.43 15.29 10.33
CA ASP A 51 -5.75 15.44 11.62
C ASP A 51 -4.37 14.75 11.68
N GLY A 52 -3.96 14.09 10.59
CA GLY A 52 -2.72 13.33 10.52
C GLY A 52 -2.81 11.94 11.15
N SER A 53 -4.00 11.47 11.55
CA SER A 53 -4.23 10.06 11.89
C SER A 53 -4.41 9.21 10.64
N MET A 54 -3.98 7.95 10.70
CA MET A 54 -4.15 6.96 9.65
C MET A 54 -4.68 5.66 10.24
N TYR A 55 -5.69 5.08 9.60
CA TYR A 55 -6.18 3.74 9.92
C TYR A 55 -5.95 2.84 8.73
N GLN A 56 -5.48 1.62 8.99
CA GLN A 56 -5.24 0.64 7.95
C GLN A 56 -5.91 -0.69 8.31
N LEU A 57 -6.63 -1.25 7.34
CA LEU A 57 -7.09 -2.63 7.38
C LEU A 57 -6.35 -3.41 6.32
N TRP A 58 -5.66 -4.47 6.72
CA TRP A 58 -4.91 -5.31 5.80
C TRP A 58 -5.48 -6.71 5.78
N GLU A 59 -5.61 -7.27 4.59
CA GLU A 59 -5.92 -8.67 4.36
C GLU A 59 -4.78 -9.28 3.53
N ILE A 60 -4.14 -10.31 4.07
CA ILE A 60 -3.08 -11.05 3.40
C ILE A 60 -3.56 -12.47 3.19
N VAL A 61 -3.68 -12.87 1.92
CA VAL A 61 -4.07 -14.21 1.52
C VAL A 61 -2.83 -14.94 1.06
N HIS A 62 -2.46 -16.00 1.77
CA HIS A 62 -1.35 -16.88 1.42
C HIS A 62 -1.88 -18.05 0.61
N TYR A 63 -1.22 -18.33 -0.51
CA TYR A 63 -1.52 -19.48 -1.35
C TYR A 63 -0.56 -20.64 -1.06
N ALA A 64 -1.02 -21.87 -1.28
CA ALA A 64 -0.14 -23.02 -1.41
C ALA A 64 0.68 -22.92 -2.70
N ASP A 65 1.62 -23.84 -2.87
CA ASP A 65 2.54 -23.91 -4.00
C ASP A 65 1.85 -23.95 -5.39
N ASP A 66 0.55 -24.25 -5.43
CA ASP A 66 -0.27 -24.22 -6.65
C ASP A 66 -0.78 -22.82 -7.05
N ASN A 67 -0.51 -21.78 -6.24
CA ASN A 67 -0.97 -20.39 -6.38
C ASN A 67 -2.49 -20.21 -6.56
N LYS A 68 -3.29 -21.21 -6.20
CA LYS A 68 -4.76 -21.22 -6.34
C LYS A 68 -5.47 -21.58 -5.05
N THR A 69 -4.82 -22.40 -4.25
CA THR A 69 -5.28 -22.86 -2.96
C THR A 69 -4.92 -21.85 -1.90
N VAL A 70 -5.91 -21.25 -1.24
CA VAL A 70 -5.66 -20.47 -0.01
C VAL A 70 -5.19 -21.41 1.09
N ASN A 71 -4.14 -21.04 1.83
CA ASN A 71 -3.65 -21.77 3.00
C ASN A 71 -3.97 -21.03 4.29
N LEU A 72 -3.76 -19.71 4.29
CA LEU A 72 -3.84 -18.85 5.46
C LEU A 72 -4.37 -17.49 5.00
N ILE A 73 -5.25 -16.90 5.82
CA ILE A 73 -5.68 -15.52 5.66
C ILE A 73 -5.34 -14.79 6.96
N GLU A 74 -4.58 -13.71 6.86
CA GLU A 74 -4.24 -12.85 7.99
C GLU A 74 -4.93 -11.49 7.83
N ILE A 75 -5.54 -10.99 8.90
CA ILE A 75 -6.21 -9.69 8.95
C ILE A 75 -5.63 -8.84 10.07
N PHE A 76 -5.29 -7.59 9.74
CA PHE A 76 -4.67 -6.62 10.65
C PHE A 76 -5.48 -5.34 10.68
N ASN A 77 -5.72 -4.81 11.88
CA ASN A 77 -6.14 -3.42 12.05
C ASN A 77 -5.01 -2.64 12.69
N ILE A 78 -4.59 -1.57 12.02
CA ILE A 78 -3.44 -0.78 12.42
C ILE A 78 -3.89 0.68 12.53
N LYS A 79 -3.40 1.35 13.57
CA LYS A 79 -3.50 2.79 13.75
C LYS A 79 -2.11 3.40 13.73
N ASN A 80 -1.95 4.48 12.97
CA ASN A 80 -0.71 5.23 12.88
C ASN A 80 -1.01 6.73 12.76
N ASN A 81 0.06 7.51 12.63
CA ASN A 81 0.01 8.85 12.10
C ASN A 81 0.70 8.91 10.74
N TRP A 82 0.25 9.83 9.89
CA TRP A 82 0.87 10.07 8.59
C TRP A 82 1.21 11.55 8.40
N ASP A 83 2.17 11.80 7.52
CA ASP A 83 2.60 13.11 7.08
C ASP A 83 3.06 13.04 5.62
N LEU A 84 3.32 14.21 5.00
CA LEU A 84 3.88 14.30 3.65
C LEU A 84 5.12 15.21 3.70
N LYS A 85 6.29 14.65 3.36
CA LYS A 85 7.57 15.37 3.31
C LYS A 85 8.25 15.12 1.98
N ASN A 86 8.57 16.17 1.23
CA ASN A 86 9.26 16.08 -0.08
C ASN A 86 8.59 15.08 -1.04
N ASP A 87 7.25 15.18 -1.21
CA ASP A 87 6.41 14.25 -1.99
C ASP A 87 6.39 12.79 -1.48
N LYS A 88 6.96 12.51 -0.30
CA LYS A 88 6.96 11.18 0.33
C LYS A 88 5.98 11.12 1.48
N GLN A 89 5.19 10.05 1.53
CA GLN A 89 4.38 9.77 2.72
C GLN A 89 5.30 9.28 3.82
N VAL A 90 5.15 9.88 5.00
CA VAL A 90 5.86 9.43 6.21
C VAL A 90 4.80 8.87 7.14
N ILE A 91 4.94 7.62 7.54
CA ILE A 91 4.07 6.99 8.53
C ILE A 91 4.86 6.90 9.84
N LYS A 92 4.21 7.03 10.99
CA LYS A 92 4.84 6.98 12.32
C LYS A 92 3.85 6.53 13.37
N ASN A 93 4.32 6.28 14.60
CA ASN A 93 3.49 5.91 15.74
C ASN A 93 2.62 4.67 15.45
N TRP A 94 3.23 3.66 14.84
CA TRP A 94 2.56 2.42 14.48
C TRP A 94 1.99 1.72 15.72
N GLN A 95 0.73 1.30 15.63
CA GLN A 95 0.03 0.58 16.68
C GLN A 95 -0.87 -0.49 16.07
N LEU A 96 -0.57 -1.77 16.35
CA LEU A 96 -1.49 -2.86 16.07
C LEU A 96 -2.68 -2.79 17.04
N LEU A 97 -3.89 -2.74 16.49
CA LEU A 97 -5.13 -2.72 17.25
C LEU A 97 -5.74 -4.12 17.37
N ASP A 98 -5.72 -4.88 16.28
CA ASP A 98 -6.34 -6.20 16.19
C ASP A 98 -5.59 -7.05 15.16
N TYR A 99 -5.51 -8.35 15.43
CA TYR A 99 -4.91 -9.34 14.55
C TYR A 99 -5.74 -10.61 14.59
N ARG A 100 -6.09 -11.13 13.41
CA ARG A 100 -6.83 -12.39 13.26
C ARG A 100 -6.23 -13.21 12.13
N ALA A 101 -6.13 -14.51 12.36
CA ALA A 101 -5.68 -15.46 11.36
C ALA A 101 -6.71 -16.57 11.17
N TYR A 102 -6.94 -16.94 9.91
CA TYR A 102 -7.89 -17.95 9.51
C TYR A 102 -7.21 -18.99 8.64
N ALA A 103 -7.61 -20.25 8.82
CA ALA A 103 -7.22 -21.33 7.93
C ALA A 103 -7.84 -21.14 6.54
N ARG A 104 -7.40 -21.97 5.59
CA ARG A 104 -7.91 -22.12 4.21
C ARG A 104 -9.43 -21.99 4.07
N ASP A 105 -10.18 -22.59 4.98
CA ASP A 105 -11.65 -22.65 4.95
C ASP A 105 -12.32 -21.50 5.71
N LYS A 106 -11.56 -20.44 6.00
CA LYS A 106 -11.99 -19.24 6.73
C LYS A 106 -12.41 -19.49 8.17
N ARG A 107 -12.08 -20.66 8.75
CA ARG A 107 -12.24 -20.88 10.19
C ARG A 107 -11.08 -20.22 10.96
N PRO A 108 -11.35 -19.64 12.14
CA PRO A 108 -10.28 -19.12 12.99
C PRO A 108 -9.23 -20.19 13.26
N LEU A 109 -7.96 -19.79 13.30
CA LEU A 109 -6.94 -20.63 13.91
C LEU A 109 -7.19 -20.65 15.42
N TYR A 110 -7.37 -21.86 15.97
CA TYR A 110 -7.61 -22.06 17.41
C TYR A 110 -6.32 -22.23 18.22
N ASP A 111 -5.19 -22.38 17.54
CA ASP A 111 -3.87 -22.44 18.18
C ASP A 111 -3.40 -21.01 18.49
N GLU A 112 -3.64 -20.58 19.74
CA GLU A 112 -3.28 -19.24 20.22
C GLU A 112 -1.77 -18.97 20.13
N GLU A 113 -0.93 -19.99 20.33
CA GLU A 113 0.53 -19.84 20.23
C GLU A 113 0.93 -19.56 18.78
N ALA A 114 0.38 -20.30 17.83
CA ALA A 114 0.62 -20.05 16.40
C ALA A 114 0.13 -18.65 15.97
N VAL A 115 -1.05 -18.22 16.44
CA VAL A 115 -1.60 -16.89 16.16
C VAL A 115 -0.68 -15.79 16.73
N GLU A 116 -0.21 -15.92 17.97
CA GLU A 116 0.69 -14.95 18.57
C GLU A 116 2.09 -14.95 17.91
N MET A 117 2.60 -16.11 17.48
CA MET A 117 3.84 -16.18 16.70
C MET A 117 3.73 -15.43 15.37
N LEU A 118 2.64 -15.62 14.62
CA LEU A 118 2.41 -14.92 13.36
C LEU A 118 2.26 -13.40 13.60
N LYS A 119 1.48 -13.02 14.62
CA LYS A 119 1.33 -11.62 15.03
C LYS A 119 2.68 -10.98 15.37
N GLN A 120 3.49 -11.64 16.18
CA GLN A 120 4.79 -11.10 16.61
C GLN A 120 5.74 -10.90 15.44
N ARG A 121 5.75 -11.82 14.46
CA ARG A 121 6.50 -11.66 13.21
C ARG A 121 6.16 -10.34 12.50
N TRP A 122 4.88 -9.97 12.42
CA TRP A 122 4.47 -8.73 11.78
C TRP A 122 4.83 -7.50 12.62
N VAL A 123 4.65 -7.57 13.94
CA VAL A 123 5.11 -6.51 14.87
C VAL A 123 6.60 -6.23 14.67
N ASP A 124 7.42 -7.27 14.55
CA ASP A 124 8.88 -7.14 14.39
C ASP A 124 9.25 -6.53 13.03
N VAL A 125 8.57 -6.93 11.95
CA VAL A 125 8.75 -6.35 10.61
C VAL A 125 8.40 -4.85 10.61
N TYR A 126 7.33 -4.45 11.30
CA TYR A 126 6.86 -3.06 11.28
C TYR A 126 7.54 -2.15 12.29
N LYS A 127 8.05 -2.67 13.41
CA LYS A 127 8.83 -1.88 14.37
C LYS A 127 10.13 -1.35 13.81
N ALA A 128 10.72 -2.00 12.81
CA ALA A 128 12.06 -1.66 12.34
C ALA A 128 12.09 -0.54 11.29
N ASP A 129 11.04 -0.35 10.48
CA ASP A 129 11.25 0.25 9.15
C ASP A 129 10.04 0.92 8.47
N TYR A 130 8.95 1.23 9.20
CA TYR A 130 7.74 1.77 8.56
C TYR A 130 7.84 3.25 8.15
N ASP A 131 8.86 3.97 8.62
CA ASP A 131 8.91 5.43 8.56
C ASP A 131 9.38 6.01 7.20
N ASP A 132 10.01 5.22 6.31
CA ASP A 132 10.73 5.77 5.14
C ASP A 132 10.36 5.21 3.76
N LYS A 133 9.36 4.32 3.67
CA LYS A 133 9.27 3.43 2.49
C LYS A 133 8.04 3.60 1.61
N VAL A 134 7.05 4.44 1.96
CA VAL A 134 5.80 4.56 1.17
C VAL A 134 5.77 5.85 0.34
N TYR A 135 5.62 5.71 -0.97
CA TYR A 135 5.67 6.81 -1.94
C TYR A 135 4.36 6.89 -2.72
N MET A 136 3.76 8.06 -2.81
CA MET A 136 2.70 8.28 -3.80
C MET A 136 3.34 8.53 -5.16
N ALA A 137 2.89 7.79 -6.16
CA ALA A 137 3.26 8.02 -7.54
C ALA A 137 2.81 9.41 -8.02
N LYS A 138 3.58 10.00 -8.93
CA LYS A 138 3.21 11.28 -9.57
C LYS A 138 1.86 11.23 -10.30
N ASP A 139 1.37 10.04 -10.62
CA ASP A 139 0.04 9.82 -11.21
C ASP A 139 -1.11 9.96 -10.19
N LYS A 140 -0.80 10.12 -8.89
CA LYS A 140 -1.73 10.22 -7.77
C LYS A 140 -2.68 9.02 -7.63
N ARG A 141 -2.28 7.85 -8.12
CA ARG A 141 -3.10 6.62 -8.22
C ARG A 141 -2.32 5.34 -7.90
N SER A 142 -1.09 5.45 -7.40
CA SER A 142 -0.30 4.27 -7.03
C SER A 142 0.55 4.59 -5.81
N PHE A 143 0.72 3.62 -4.90
CA PHE A 143 1.68 3.72 -3.81
C PHE A 143 2.82 2.72 -4.05
N TYR A 144 4.05 3.18 -3.93
CA TYR A 144 5.22 2.32 -3.98
C TYR A 144 5.73 2.07 -2.57
N TYR A 145 6.14 0.83 -2.32
CA TYR A 145 6.88 0.45 -1.13
C TYR A 145 8.25 -0.09 -1.55
N GLU A 146 9.34 0.51 -1.08
CA GLU A 146 10.69 0.00 -1.36
C GLU A 146 11.24 -0.75 -0.14
N PRO A 147 11.02 -2.07 -0.01
CA PRO A 147 11.78 -2.87 0.96
C PRO A 147 13.26 -2.93 0.56
N THR A 148 14.11 -3.28 1.53
CA THR A 148 15.56 -3.43 1.39
C THR A 148 15.99 -4.43 0.29
N ASN A 149 15.05 -5.20 -0.29
CA ASN A 149 15.26 -6.25 -1.29
C ASN A 149 14.46 -6.06 -2.60
N GLY A 150 13.93 -4.87 -2.91
CA GLY A 150 13.24 -4.59 -4.18
C GLY A 150 12.16 -3.51 -4.07
N VAL A 151 11.40 -3.28 -5.14
CA VAL A 151 10.24 -2.35 -5.13
C VAL A 151 8.96 -3.17 -5.18
N ILE A 152 8.16 -3.10 -4.12
CA ILE A 152 6.78 -3.58 -4.12
C ILE A 152 5.90 -2.44 -4.61
N VAL A 153 5.24 -2.64 -5.75
CA VAL A 153 4.28 -1.68 -6.29
C VAL A 153 2.87 -2.08 -5.87
N SER A 154 2.27 -1.30 -4.99
CA SER A 154 0.85 -1.41 -4.67
C SER A 154 0.06 -0.53 -5.63
N ARG A 155 -0.83 -1.12 -6.42
CA ARG A 155 -1.77 -0.32 -7.22
C ARG A 155 -2.92 0.09 -6.33
N CYS A 156 -3.19 1.39 -6.23
CA CYS A 156 -4.12 1.90 -5.25
C CYS A 156 -5.20 2.78 -5.88
N GLN A 157 -6.44 2.47 -5.57
CA GLN A 157 -7.57 3.28 -5.99
C GLN A 157 -8.14 4.04 -4.79
N LYS A 158 -8.31 5.35 -4.96
CA LYS A 158 -9.06 6.15 -4.00
C LYS A 158 -10.54 5.80 -4.11
N LEU A 159 -11.17 5.43 -2.99
CA LEU A 159 -12.58 5.03 -2.95
C LEU A 159 -13.54 6.23 -2.83
N SER A 160 -13.06 7.36 -2.29
CA SER A 160 -13.75 8.67 -2.25
C SER A 160 -12.79 9.79 -1.85
#